data_AF-A0A8J8NBA3-F1
#
_entry.id   AF-A0A8J8NBA3-F1
#
_cell.length_a   1.000
_cell.length_b   1.000
_cell.length_c   1.000
_cell.angle_alpha   90.00
_cell.angle_beta   90.00
_cell.angle_gamma   90.00
#
_symmetry.space_group_name_H-M   'P 1'
#
loop_
_entity.id
_entity.type
_entity.pdbx_description
1 polymer ?
#
loop_
_entity_poly.entity_id
_entity_poly.type
_entity_poly.pdbx_seq_one_letter_code
_entity_poly.pdbx_strand_id
1 'polypeptide(L)'
;MDVDSFYTLVLASNINGDGTKDFDILRYDHEAGAGAPGDGHGSLMDKYDYVMHGKIFKYSINNQRITIFISFGGLLMSITGGQSELKSLEIDSRIFLLLKKI
;
A
#
# COMPACT_ATOMS: atom_id res chain seq x y z
N MET A 1 -9.32 -15.41 -3.15
CA MET A 1 -7.92 -15.87 -3.27
C MET A 1 -7.97 -17.35 -3.53
N ASP A 2 -7.41 -17.78 -4.65
CA ASP A 2 -7.36 -19.20 -4.98
C ASP A 2 -6.14 -19.82 -4.30
N VAL A 3 -6.28 -21.05 -3.83
CA VAL A 3 -5.14 -21.83 -3.33
C VAL A 3 -4.17 -22.05 -4.50
N ASP A 4 -2.86 -22.05 -4.22
CA ASP A 4 -1.77 -22.22 -5.19
C ASP A 4 -1.66 -21.14 -6.29
N SER A 5 -2.22 -19.95 -6.06
CA SER A 5 -2.00 -18.79 -6.91
C SER A 5 -0.85 -17.91 -6.41
N PHE A 6 -0.12 -17.33 -7.35
CA PHE A 6 0.93 -16.36 -7.06
C PHE A 6 0.36 -14.93 -7.13
N TYR A 7 0.83 -14.08 -6.22
CA TYR A 7 0.41 -12.69 -6.15
C TYR A 7 1.64 -11.80 -6.00
N THR A 8 1.63 -10.67 -6.69
CA THR A 8 2.57 -9.58 -6.47
C THR A 8 2.02 -8.69 -5.37
N LEU A 9 2.82 -8.46 -4.33
CA LEU A 9 2.52 -7.56 -3.23
C LEU A 9 3.48 -6.38 -3.24
N VAL A 10 2.94 -5.16 -3.22
CA VAL A 10 3.72 -3.92 -3.17
C VAL A 10 3.27 -3.08 -1.98
N LEU A 11 4.25 -2.57 -1.24
CA LEU A 11 4.04 -1.54 -0.22
C LEU A 11 4.54 -0.21 -0.75
N ALA A 12 3.69 0.80 -0.71
CA ALA A 12 4.01 2.14 -1.19
C ALA A 12 3.64 3.19 -0.15
N SER A 13 4.45 4.25 -0.01
CA SER A 13 4.11 5.42 0.81
C SER A 13 3.20 6.40 0.06
N ASN A 14 3.20 6.34 -1.27
CA ASN A 14 2.39 7.15 -2.17
C ASN A 14 2.01 6.34 -3.41
N ILE A 15 0.86 6.66 -3.97
CA ILE A 15 0.21 5.99 -5.10
C ILE A 15 -0.14 6.98 -6.23
N ASN A 16 -0.09 8.28 -5.96
CA ASN A 16 -0.35 9.29 -6.96
C ASN A 16 0.81 9.34 -7.96
N GLY A 17 0.50 9.28 -9.26
CA GLY A 17 1.51 9.37 -10.32
C GLY A 17 2.21 10.73 -10.38
N ASP A 18 1.61 11.76 -9.78
CA ASP A 18 2.12 13.14 -9.71
C ASP A 18 3.02 13.41 -8.49
N GLY A 19 3.14 12.44 -7.56
CA GLY A 19 3.95 12.56 -6.34
C GLY A 19 3.34 13.42 -5.22
N THR A 20 2.09 13.89 -5.36
CA THR A 20 1.37 14.61 -4.29
C THR A 20 1.11 13.67 -3.11
N LYS A 21 1.32 14.16 -1.87
CA LYS A 21 1.28 13.31 -0.66
C LYS A 21 -0.13 13.06 -0.12
N ASP A 22 -1.08 13.90 -0.49
CA ASP A 22 -2.46 13.76 -0.04
C ASP A 22 -3.23 12.89 -1.04
N PHE A 23 -3.49 11.66 -0.63
CA PHE A 23 -4.45 10.81 -1.32
C PHE A 23 -5.85 11.12 -0.80
N ASP A 24 -6.63 11.80 -1.64
CA ASP A 24 -8.03 12.08 -1.37
C ASP A 24 -8.92 11.09 -2.13
N ILE A 25 -9.46 10.11 -1.39
CA ILE A 25 -10.39 9.11 -1.91
C ILE A 25 -11.62 9.77 -2.56
N LEU A 26 -12.06 10.91 -2.03
CA LEU A 26 -13.23 11.63 -2.56
C LEU A 26 -12.92 12.30 -3.90
N ARG A 27 -11.71 12.84 -4.07
CA ARG A 27 -11.24 13.34 -5.38
C ARG A 27 -11.14 12.22 -6.40
N TYR A 28 -10.60 11.06 -6.01
CA TYR A 28 -10.46 9.93 -6.93
C TYR A 28 -11.81 9.45 -7.49
N ASP A 29 -12.82 9.32 -6.63
CA ASP A 29 -14.17 8.90 -7.05
C ASP A 29 -14.89 9.99 -7.88
N HIS A 30 -14.66 11.27 -7.55
CA HIS A 30 -15.26 12.39 -8.28
C HIS A 30 -14.67 12.59 -9.68
N GLU A 31 -13.36 12.43 -9.84
CA GLU A 31 -12.68 12.54 -11.15
C GLU A 31 -12.94 11.32 -12.06
N ALA A 32 -13.27 10.16 -11.49
CA ALA A 32 -13.74 9.00 -12.27
C ALA A 32 -15.16 9.17 -12.86
N GLY A 33 -15.99 10.07 -12.30
CA GLY A 33 -17.39 10.27 -12.69
C GLY A 33 -17.67 11.45 -13.64
N ALA A 34 -16.75 12.39 -13.79
CA ALA A 34 -16.93 13.56 -14.65
C ALA A 34 -16.03 13.43 -15.89
N GLY A 35 -16.62 13.13 -17.05
CA GLY A 35 -15.94 12.97 -18.34
C GLY A 35 -15.25 14.24 -18.88
N ALA A 36 -14.25 14.75 -18.15
CA ALA A 36 -13.33 15.78 -18.59
C ALA A 36 -12.16 15.12 -19.33
N PRO A 37 -11.94 15.45 -20.62
CA PRO A 37 -10.78 14.98 -21.36
C PRO A 37 -9.56 15.82 -20.96
N GLY A 38 -8.94 15.45 -19.84
CA GLY A 38 -7.72 16.07 -19.34
C GLY A 38 -7.13 15.19 -18.24
N ASP A 39 -6.11 14.42 -18.63
CA ASP A 39 -5.22 13.64 -17.77
C ASP A 39 -5.87 12.65 -16.78
N GLY A 40 -6.46 11.56 -17.30
CA GLY A 40 -6.65 10.31 -16.54
C GLY A 40 -5.33 9.63 -16.20
N HIS A 41 -4.44 10.32 -15.49
CA HIS A 41 -3.03 9.98 -15.37
C HIS A 41 -2.76 9.14 -14.13
N GLY A 42 -2.76 7.82 -14.34
CA GLY A 42 -1.65 6.96 -13.91
C GLY A 42 -1.44 6.81 -12.40
N SER A 43 -2.52 6.72 -11.61
CA SER A 43 -2.36 6.23 -10.23
C SER A 43 -1.81 4.80 -10.28
N LEU A 44 -0.94 4.47 -9.33
CA LEU A 44 -0.45 3.10 -9.20
C LEU A 44 -1.61 2.12 -9.01
N MET A 45 -2.74 2.59 -8.47
CA MET A 45 -3.95 1.81 -8.19
C MET A 45 -4.53 1.09 -9.41
N ASP A 46 -4.59 1.75 -10.57
CA ASP A 46 -5.22 1.20 -11.78
C ASP A 46 -4.55 -0.09 -12.29
N LYS A 47 -3.33 -0.37 -11.82
CA LYS A 47 -2.53 -1.52 -12.23
C LYS A 47 -2.70 -2.75 -11.34
N TYR A 48 -3.38 -2.61 -10.19
CA TYR A 48 -3.51 -3.65 -9.17
C TYR A 48 -4.99 -3.97 -8.91
N ASP A 49 -5.27 -5.23 -8.60
CA ASP A 49 -6.64 -5.72 -8.41
C ASP A 49 -7.19 -5.37 -7.02
N TYR A 50 -6.30 -5.07 -6.07
CA TYR A 50 -6.66 -4.82 -4.68
C TYR A 50 -5.74 -3.79 -4.05
N VAL A 51 -6.32 -2.81 -3.35
CA VAL A 51 -5.59 -1.75 -2.66
C VAL A 51 -6.15 -1.53 -1.25
N MET A 52 -5.27 -1.39 -0.26
CA MET A 52 -5.63 -0.95 1.10
C MET A 52 -4.75 0.21 1.54
N HIS A 53 -5.31 1.08 2.38
CA HIS A 53 -4.57 2.12 3.09
C HIS A 53 -4.55 1.80 4.58
N GLY A 54 -3.37 1.88 5.19
CA GLY A 54 -3.15 1.48 6.57
C GLY A 54 -2.03 2.24 7.25
N LYS A 55 -1.84 1.94 8.52
CA LYS A 55 -0.82 2.56 9.37
C LYS A 55 0.01 1.49 10.04
N ILE A 56 1.32 1.73 10.06
CA ILE A 56 2.25 0.92 10.83
C ILE A 56 2.17 1.32 12.29
N PHE A 57 1.84 0.36 13.15
CA PHE A 57 1.57 0.67 14.56
C PHE A 57 2.55 0.00 15.53
N LYS A 58 3.31 -1.01 15.09
CA LYS A 58 4.25 -1.72 15.97
C LYS A 58 5.40 -2.33 15.20
N TYR A 59 6.57 -2.30 15.82
CA TYR A 59 7.77 -3.03 15.41
C TYR A 59 8.17 -4.02 16.50
N SER A 60 8.75 -5.14 16.10
CA SER A 60 9.38 -6.09 17.00
C SER A 60 10.69 -6.56 16.39
N ILE A 61 11.75 -6.56 17.18
CA ILE A 61 13.08 -7.03 16.77
C ILE A 61 13.38 -8.29 17.55
N ASN A 62 13.68 -9.38 16.86
CA ASN A 62 14.04 -10.65 17.47
C ASN A 62 15.18 -11.29 16.68
N ASN A 63 16.29 -11.59 17.35
CA ASN A 63 17.44 -12.30 16.79
C ASN A 63 17.81 -11.86 15.36
N GLN A 64 18.02 -10.55 15.17
CA GLN A 64 18.40 -9.90 13.89
C GLN A 64 17.32 -9.84 12.80
N ARG A 65 16.11 -10.35 13.06
CA ARG A 65 14.93 -10.15 12.19
C ARG A 65 14.05 -9.04 12.73
N ILE A 66 13.47 -8.26 11.82
CA ILE A 66 12.47 -7.24 12.14
C ILE A 66 11.11 -7.77 11.72
N THR A 67 10.14 -7.67 12.62
CA THR A 67 8.71 -7.89 12.33
C THR A 67 7.98 -6.57 12.44
N ILE A 68 7.25 -6.22 11.38
CA ILE A 68 6.45 -5.00 11.27
C ILE A 68 4.99 -5.40 11.33
N PHE A 69 4.20 -4.69 12.13
CA PHE A 69 2.75 -4.86 12.22
C PHE A 69 2.03 -3.64 11.66
N ILE A 70 1.11 -3.91 10.74
CA ILE A 70 0.37 -2.91 9.97
C ILE A 70 -1.13 -3.14 10.21
N SER A 71 -1.88 -2.06 10.38
CA SER A 71 -3.33 -2.08 10.50
C SER A 71 -3.98 -1.33 9.34
N PHE A 72 -4.88 -2.00 8.62
CA PHE A 72 -5.68 -1.46 7.52
C PHE A 72 -7.14 -1.35 7.99
N GLY A 73 -7.41 -0.42 8.92
CA GLY A 73 -8.77 -0.18 9.42
C GLY A 73 -9.38 -1.34 10.23
N GLY A 74 -8.57 -2.18 10.86
CA GLY A 74 -9.00 -3.35 11.63
C GLY A 74 -8.50 -4.68 11.06
N LEU A 75 -8.09 -4.69 9.79
CA LEU A 75 -7.36 -5.81 9.20
C LEU A 75 -5.89 -5.72 9.57
N LEU A 76 -5.33 -6.80 10.10
CA LEU A 76 -3.94 -6.85 10.58
C LEU A 76 -3.04 -7.61 9.62
N MET A 77 -1.84 -7.09 9.41
CA MET A 77 -0.78 -7.73 8.65
C MET A 77 0.52 -7.71 9.44
N SER A 78 1.30 -8.78 9.35
CA SER A 78 2.68 -8.82 9.84
C SER A 78 3.65 -9.20 8.72
N ILE A 79 4.81 -8.53 8.67
CA ILE A 79 5.89 -8.84 7.73
C ILE A 79 7.18 -8.99 8.51
N THR A 80 7.88 -10.11 8.29
CA THR A 80 9.14 -10.42 8.99
C THR A 80 10.29 -10.60 8.00
N GLY A 81 11.32 -9.76 8.10
CA GLY A 81 12.44 -9.71 7.15
C GLY A 81 13.75 -9.30 7.80
N GLY A 82 14.79 -9.19 6.97
CA GLY A 82 16.08 -8.66 7.41
C GLY A 82 16.01 -7.16 7.72
N GLN A 83 16.85 -6.69 8.64
CA GLN A 83 16.86 -5.28 9.02
C GLN A 83 17.15 -4.34 7.84
N SER A 84 17.99 -4.76 6.89
CA SER A 84 18.33 -3.94 5.70
C SER A 84 17.17 -3.80 4.71
N GLU A 85 16.28 -4.79 4.64
CA GLU A 85 15.17 -4.85 3.68
C GLU A 85 13.96 -4.04 4.16
N LEU A 86 13.80 -3.93 5.48
CA LEU A 86 12.64 -3.33 6.13
C LEU A 86 12.91 -1.92 6.69
N LYS A 87 14.06 -1.33 6.35
CA LYS A 87 14.49 -0.01 6.85
C LYS A 87 13.61 1.16 6.40
N SER A 88 12.94 1.03 5.26
CA SER A 88 12.11 2.11 4.69
C SER A 88 10.73 2.23 5.35
N LEU A 89 10.40 1.31 6.24
CA LEU A 89 9.13 1.28 6.96
C LEU A 89 9.40 1.82 8.36
N GLU A 90 8.74 2.92 8.71
CA GLU A 90 8.85 3.55 10.04
C GLU A 90 7.56 3.37 10.83
N ILE A 91 7.62 3.61 12.15
CA ILE A 91 6.42 3.61 13.00
C ILE A 91 5.59 4.85 12.73
N ASP A 92 4.28 4.71 12.87
CA ASP A 92 3.29 5.74 12.58
C ASP A 92 3.17 6.18 11.11
N SER A 93 4.00 5.64 10.21
CA SER A 93 3.86 5.86 8.78
C SER A 93 2.56 5.29 8.25
N ARG A 94 1.93 6.04 7.34
CA ARG A 94 0.82 5.59 6.52
C ARG A 94 1.37 4.95 5.25
N ILE A 95 0.82 3.80 4.89
CA ILE A 95 1.25 3.02 3.74
C ILE A 95 0.06 2.45 2.99
N PHE A 96 0.27 2.22 1.70
CA PHE A 96 -0.64 1.55 0.81
C PHE A 96 -0.12 0.13 0.55
N LEU A 97 -1.03 -0.84 0.63
CA LEU A 97 -0.81 -2.21 0.18
C LEU A 97 -1.49 -2.35 -1.18
N LEU A 98 -0.74 -2.79 -2.19
CA LEU A 98 -1.27 -3.12 -3.50
C LEU A 98 -1.02 -4.60 -3.81
N LEU A 99 -2.03 -5.27 -4.31
CA LEU A 99 -2.01 -6.70 -4.62
C LEU A 99 -2.54 -6.95 -6.03
N LYS A 100 -1.84 -7.78 -6.78
CA LYS A 100 -2.24 -8.22 -8.12
C LYS A 100 -1.96 -9.70 -8.28
N LYS A 101 -2.85 -10.46 -8.93
CA LYS A 101 -2.58 -11.84 -9.30
C LYS A 101 -1.53 -11.92 -10.41
N ILE A 102 -0.62 -12.89 -10.33
CA ILE A 102 0.35 -13.21 -11.39
C ILE A 102 -0.24 -14.30 -12.28
#